data_AF-A0A7C7J9Y3-F1
#
_entry.id   AF-A0A7C7J9Y3-F1
#
_cell.length_a   1.000
_cell.length_b   1.000
_cell.length_c   1.000
_cell.angle_alpha   90.00
_cell.angle_beta   90.00
_cell.angle_gamma   90.00
#
_symmetry.space_group_name_H-M   'P 1'
#
loop_
_entity.id
_entity.type
_entity.pdbx_description
1 polymer ?
#
loop_
_entity_poly.entity_id
_entity_poly.type
_entity_poly.pdbx_seq_one_letter_code
_entity_poly.pdbx_strand_id
1 'polypeptide(L)'
;MQQAKVLNFCFSGFAGQSMLLFVLAMITFWDSAFLPQGSECGVWEDNICVIMEKDLLEQFTWMLAAGGQIAFLIIWYPSWNERHRLDDIVLDAGAGDQRAIVHSHEDKIFLKQTSFEKLIRDDDWERAIERYDHMEATPDGIEFARRQRAKMVFDAAQGCWDGAEESAVSLLALRGGDSDTSAGLILFAASLAQRDYDEARPRQSRMPQNSHETIVLRWLAGILSPETMPFEAKLRPSAAMMPVIKMNIDLIKRWSTLEPWSSIGHKNDYIGRHFLLGDVARMRILGEWGEALNRLEFWIKDNDVEGWVMGDVARSLLYLDRGMKMTSIRIMNKAIKVAPHHPAVRELQRLANQIRIIDDYPDTMNRTEFDWISPDVSRDSWIGIWFTRYTVMPLPIQDLDPRLEMRYWDANGWALASEIKESGAHPAGMTLRKWRRSNSLPKNQPLGNYLILKGLATTIGGMPVDIGMPTELDPEAASTVDLLNL
;
A
#
# COMPACT_ATOMS: atom_id res chain seq x y z
N MET A 1 -23.48 1.58 -1.45
CA MET A 1 -24.26 2.37 -0.45
C MET A 1 -25.72 2.65 -0.85
N GLN A 2 -26.08 2.78 -2.14
CA GLN A 2 -27.47 3.07 -2.55
C GLN A 2 -28.46 1.89 -2.35
N GLN A 3 -28.04 0.64 -2.60
CA GLN A 3 -28.91 -0.53 -2.46
C GLN A 3 -29.35 -0.80 -1.01
N ALA A 4 -28.47 -0.62 -0.02
CA ALA A 4 -28.81 -0.82 1.39
C ALA A 4 -29.86 0.18 1.92
N LYS A 5 -29.88 1.41 1.38
CA LYS A 5 -30.89 2.43 1.74
C LYS A 5 -32.26 2.12 1.15
N VAL A 6 -32.32 1.61 -0.08
CA VAL A 6 -33.57 1.18 -0.72
C VAL A 6 -34.13 -0.07 -0.03
N LEU A 7 -33.27 -1.04 0.31
CA LEU A 7 -33.69 -2.25 1.03
C LEU A 7 -34.23 -1.91 2.43
N ASN A 8 -33.55 -1.04 3.19
CA ASN A 8 -34.02 -0.59 4.51
C ASN A 8 -35.33 0.23 4.43
N PHE A 9 -35.55 0.98 3.36
CA PHE A 9 -36.81 1.69 3.13
C PHE A 9 -37.98 0.71 2.87
N CYS A 10 -37.77 -0.31 2.03
CA CYS A 10 -38.78 -1.33 1.77
C CYS A 10 -39.12 -2.17 3.01
N PHE A 11 -38.12 -2.57 3.80
CA PHE A 11 -38.35 -3.34 5.03
C PHE A 11 -39.02 -2.51 6.14
N SER A 12 -38.71 -1.21 6.26
CA SER A 12 -39.35 -0.32 7.25
C SER A 12 -40.80 0.02 6.88
N GLY A 13 -41.11 0.19 5.58
CA GLY A 13 -42.49 0.38 5.11
C GLY A 13 -43.38 -0.85 5.38
N PHE A 14 -42.87 -2.06 5.11
CA PHE A 14 -43.61 -3.30 5.37
C PHE A 14 -43.80 -3.59 6.87
N ALA A 15 -42.77 -3.30 7.68
CA ALA A 15 -42.86 -3.41 9.13
C ALA A 15 -43.89 -2.43 9.72
N GLY A 16 -43.92 -1.17 9.23
CA GLY A 16 -44.88 -0.16 9.68
C GLY A 16 -46.33 -0.51 9.37
N GLN A 17 -46.62 -0.99 8.15
CA GLN A 17 -47.97 -1.43 7.79
C GLN A 17 -48.42 -2.66 8.61
N SER A 18 -47.52 -3.62 8.82
CA SER A 18 -47.82 -4.83 9.60
C SER A 18 -48.11 -4.51 11.06
N MET A 19 -47.37 -3.56 11.64
CA MET A 19 -47.58 -3.10 13.01
C MET A 19 -48.88 -2.30 13.16
N LEU A 20 -49.23 -1.47 12.18
CA LEU A 20 -50.50 -0.73 12.18
C LEU A 20 -51.72 -1.67 12.08
N LEU A 21 -51.65 -2.66 11.18
CA LEU A 21 -52.69 -3.69 11.05
C LEU A 21 -52.82 -4.54 12.30
N PHE A 22 -51.71 -4.86 12.97
CA PHE A 22 -51.71 -5.55 14.25
C PHE A 22 -52.39 -4.73 15.34
N VAL A 23 -52.12 -3.43 15.43
CA VAL A 23 -52.77 -2.52 16.38
C VAL A 23 -54.26 -2.37 16.10
N LEU A 24 -54.67 -2.21 14.84
CA LEU A 24 -56.10 -2.17 14.46
C LEU A 24 -56.81 -3.50 14.72
N ALA A 25 -56.15 -4.62 14.46
CA ALA A 25 -56.68 -5.95 14.77
C ALA A 25 -56.82 -6.16 16.28
N MET A 26 -55.87 -5.69 17.09
CA MET A 26 -56.00 -5.72 18.55
C MET A 26 -57.15 -4.85 19.05
N ILE A 27 -57.34 -3.64 18.51
CA ILE A 27 -58.45 -2.76 18.90
C ILE A 27 -59.81 -3.36 18.51
N THR A 28 -59.91 -4.04 17.36
CA THR A 28 -61.16 -4.64 16.88
C THR A 28 -61.48 -6.00 17.51
N PHE A 29 -60.48 -6.82 17.83
CA PHE A 29 -60.69 -8.16 18.42
C PHE A 29 -60.68 -8.20 19.95
N TRP A 30 -59.91 -7.34 20.62
CA TRP A 30 -59.68 -7.44 22.07
C TRP A 30 -60.53 -6.51 22.93
N ASP A 31 -61.35 -5.65 22.33
CA ASP A 31 -62.20 -4.74 23.10
C ASP A 31 -63.67 -4.64 22.64
N SER A 32 -64.31 -5.80 22.45
CA SER A 32 -65.77 -5.87 22.26
C SER A 32 -66.57 -5.65 23.56
N ALA A 33 -65.92 -5.29 24.67
CA ALA A 33 -66.54 -5.15 25.98
C ALA A 33 -66.40 -3.75 26.63
N PHE A 34 -65.47 -2.87 26.19
CA PHE A 34 -65.26 -1.55 26.81
C PHE A 34 -65.38 -0.35 25.86
N LEU A 35 -65.73 -0.54 24.58
CA LEU A 35 -66.11 0.58 23.72
C LEU A 35 -67.56 1.01 24.05
N PRO A 36 -67.80 2.26 24.50
CA PRO A 36 -69.14 2.72 24.86
C PRO A 36 -70.04 2.72 23.62
N GLN A 37 -71.12 1.96 23.65
CA GLN A 37 -72.10 1.88 22.57
C GLN A 37 -73.42 2.53 22.99
N GLY A 38 -74.01 3.33 22.09
CA GLY A 38 -75.28 4.01 22.35
C GLY A 38 -75.20 4.99 23.54
N SER A 39 -76.10 4.84 24.51
CA SER A 39 -76.32 5.80 25.61
C SER A 39 -75.14 6.00 26.58
N GLU A 40 -74.09 5.18 26.50
CA GLU A 40 -72.87 5.33 27.31
C GLU A 40 -71.84 6.29 26.71
N CYS A 41 -72.01 6.75 25.47
CA CYS A 41 -71.02 7.60 24.79
C CYS A 41 -71.09 9.10 25.17
N GLY A 42 -72.18 9.56 25.79
CA GLY A 42 -72.30 10.92 26.34
C GLY A 42 -71.92 12.02 25.33
N VAL A 43 -71.04 12.95 25.72
CA VAL A 43 -70.63 14.13 24.93
C VAL A 43 -69.84 13.79 23.65
N TRP A 44 -69.46 12.52 23.46
CA TRP A 44 -68.63 12.05 22.35
C TRP A 44 -69.44 11.36 21.24
N GLU A 45 -70.77 11.32 21.39
CA GLU A 45 -71.73 10.73 20.44
C GLU A 45 -71.55 11.31 19.03
N ASP A 46 -71.38 12.63 18.90
CA ASP A 46 -71.28 13.31 17.59
C ASP A 46 -69.87 13.33 16.95
N ASN A 47 -68.83 12.81 17.62
CA ASN A 47 -67.44 12.92 17.12
C ASN A 47 -66.70 11.59 17.04
N ILE A 48 -66.57 10.85 18.15
CA ILE A 48 -65.66 9.68 18.21
C ILE A 48 -66.44 8.37 18.11
N CYS A 49 -67.62 8.26 18.70
CA CYS A 49 -68.38 7.00 18.67
C CYS A 49 -69.03 6.70 17.31
N VAL A 50 -69.33 7.72 16.49
CA VAL A 50 -69.79 7.51 15.10
C VAL A 50 -68.67 6.98 14.20
N ILE A 51 -67.42 7.38 14.43
CA ILE A 51 -66.27 6.97 13.60
C ILE A 51 -65.70 5.62 14.07
N MET A 52 -65.84 5.30 15.35
CA MET A 52 -65.42 4.04 15.96
C MET A 52 -66.56 3.01 16.10
N GLU A 53 -67.53 3.02 15.19
CA GLU A 53 -68.44 1.87 15.06
C GLU A 53 -67.66 0.65 14.56
N LYS A 54 -67.94 -0.51 15.16
CA LYS A 54 -67.23 -1.77 14.90
C LYS A 54 -67.19 -2.10 13.40
N ASP A 55 -68.30 -1.87 12.70
CA ASP A 55 -68.42 -2.17 11.27
C ASP A 55 -67.57 -1.22 10.41
N LEU A 56 -67.42 0.04 10.82
CA LEU A 56 -66.56 1.02 10.16
C LEU A 56 -65.07 0.71 10.37
N LEU A 57 -64.67 0.36 11.60
CA LEU A 57 -63.30 -0.05 11.92
C LEU A 57 -62.91 -1.36 11.22
N GLU A 58 -63.83 -2.32 11.14
CA GLU A 58 -63.62 -3.57 10.41
C GLU A 58 -63.49 -3.31 8.90
N GLN A 59 -64.38 -2.48 8.31
CA GLN A 59 -64.27 -2.07 6.91
C GLN A 59 -62.97 -1.29 6.63
N PHE A 60 -62.54 -0.39 7.51
CA PHE A 60 -61.26 0.31 7.38
C PHE A 60 -60.07 -0.64 7.45
N THR A 61 -60.12 -1.66 8.32
CA THR A 61 -59.07 -2.68 8.41
C THR A 61 -58.97 -3.48 7.11
N TRP A 62 -60.10 -3.94 6.57
CA TRP A 62 -60.13 -4.67 5.31
C TRP A 62 -59.73 -3.80 4.12
N MET A 63 -60.15 -2.54 4.09
CA MET A 63 -59.77 -1.60 3.03
C MET A 63 -58.29 -1.26 3.06
N LEU A 64 -57.69 -1.10 4.25
CA LEU A 64 -56.27 -0.82 4.41
C LEU A 64 -55.41 -2.06 4.13
N ALA A 65 -55.88 -3.25 4.50
CA ALA A 65 -55.26 -4.51 4.11
C ALA A 65 -55.30 -4.71 2.59
N ALA A 66 -56.45 -4.50 1.94
CA ALA A 66 -56.59 -4.60 0.49
C ALA A 66 -55.76 -3.55 -0.26
N GLY A 67 -55.75 -2.30 0.23
CA GLY A 67 -54.94 -1.22 -0.33
C GLY A 67 -53.44 -1.51 -0.25
N GLY A 68 -52.99 -2.09 0.86
CA GLY A 68 -51.60 -2.55 1.02
C GLY A 68 -51.23 -3.68 0.06
N GLN A 69 -52.14 -4.64 -0.17
CA GLN A 69 -51.92 -5.71 -1.16
C GLN A 69 -51.87 -5.18 -2.60
N ILE A 70 -52.70 -4.20 -2.94
CA ILE A 70 -52.70 -3.57 -4.27
C ILE A 70 -51.41 -2.76 -4.48
N ALA A 71 -50.99 -1.96 -3.50
CA ALA A 71 -49.73 -1.23 -3.56
C ALA A 71 -48.52 -2.17 -3.67
N PHE A 72 -48.56 -3.30 -2.94
CA PHE A 72 -47.57 -4.36 -3.08
C PHE A 72 -47.53 -4.92 -4.50
N LEU A 73 -48.67 -5.27 -5.10
CA LEU A 73 -48.72 -5.78 -6.46
C LEU A 73 -48.25 -4.76 -7.50
N ILE A 74 -48.51 -3.46 -7.31
CA ILE A 74 -48.02 -2.38 -8.21
C ILE A 74 -46.50 -2.26 -8.16
N ILE A 75 -45.87 -2.46 -7.00
CA ILE A 75 -44.40 -2.45 -6.85
C ILE A 75 -43.79 -3.78 -7.30
N TRP A 76 -44.48 -4.89 -7.03
CA TRP A 76 -44.00 -6.24 -7.27
C TRP A 76 -44.09 -6.67 -8.74
N TYR A 77 -45.13 -6.25 -9.46
CA TYR A 77 -45.30 -6.63 -10.88
C TYR A 77 -44.17 -6.11 -11.79
N PRO A 78 -43.70 -4.85 -11.68
CA PRO A 78 -42.49 -4.40 -12.37
C PRO A 78 -41.23 -5.16 -11.93
N SER A 79 -41.10 -5.50 -10.65
CA SER A 79 -39.97 -6.27 -10.11
C SER A 79 -39.84 -7.67 -10.72
N TRP A 80 -40.90 -8.22 -11.33
CA TRP A 80 -40.81 -9.49 -12.06
C TRP A 80 -39.98 -9.34 -13.35
N ASN A 81 -40.05 -8.19 -14.01
CA ASN A 81 -39.21 -7.92 -15.19
C ASN A 81 -37.73 -7.78 -14.83
N GLU A 82 -37.42 -7.22 -13.65
CA GLU A 82 -36.05 -7.25 -13.11
C GLU A 82 -35.59 -8.65 -12.65
N ARG A 83 -36.49 -9.59 -12.36
CA ARG A 83 -36.14 -10.96 -11.95
C ARG A 83 -35.41 -11.73 -13.05
N HIS A 84 -35.82 -11.55 -14.30
CA HIS A 84 -35.10 -12.15 -15.43
C HIS A 84 -33.74 -11.50 -15.71
N ARG A 85 -33.48 -10.30 -15.17
CA ARG A 85 -32.14 -9.68 -15.12
C ARG A 85 -31.31 -10.13 -13.90
N LEU A 86 -31.94 -10.73 -12.90
CA LEU A 86 -31.28 -11.30 -11.71
C LEU A 86 -30.92 -12.77 -11.90
N ASP A 87 -31.57 -13.51 -12.82
CA ASP A 87 -31.13 -14.85 -13.24
C ASP A 87 -29.77 -14.83 -13.98
N ASP A 88 -29.36 -13.65 -14.49
CA ASP A 88 -27.99 -13.39 -15.00
C ASP A 88 -27.02 -12.88 -13.92
N ILE A 89 -27.49 -12.65 -12.69
CA ILE A 89 -26.63 -12.36 -11.55
C ILE A 89 -26.47 -13.66 -10.76
N VAL A 90 -25.49 -14.45 -11.17
CA VAL A 90 -24.95 -15.55 -10.38
C VAL A 90 -24.42 -14.96 -9.07
N LEU A 91 -25.23 -14.99 -8.02
CA LEU A 91 -24.74 -14.90 -6.65
C LEU A 91 -23.84 -16.11 -6.45
N ASP A 92 -22.55 -15.84 -6.41
CA ASP A 92 -21.43 -16.77 -6.49
C ASP A 92 -21.33 -17.68 -5.25
N ALA A 93 -22.33 -18.53 -5.06
CA ALA A 93 -22.32 -19.57 -4.03
C ALA A 93 -21.35 -20.72 -4.41
N GLY A 94 -20.95 -20.81 -5.69
CA GLY A 94 -19.91 -21.73 -6.19
C GLY A 94 -18.48 -21.23 -5.99
N ALA A 95 -18.25 -19.92 -5.80
CA ALA A 95 -16.94 -19.40 -5.45
C ALA A 95 -16.40 -19.95 -4.13
N GLY A 96 -17.26 -20.25 -3.15
CA GLY A 96 -16.79 -20.85 -1.90
C GLY A 96 -16.01 -22.14 -2.15
N ASP A 97 -16.58 -23.04 -2.95
CA ASP A 97 -15.99 -24.33 -3.28
C ASP A 97 -14.76 -24.17 -4.18
N GLN A 98 -14.79 -23.28 -5.17
CA GLN A 98 -13.63 -22.99 -6.03
C GLN A 98 -12.47 -22.34 -5.25
N ARG A 99 -12.75 -21.41 -4.31
CA ARG A 99 -11.76 -20.79 -3.43
C ARG A 99 -11.14 -21.79 -2.46
N ALA A 100 -11.95 -22.69 -1.91
CA ALA A 100 -11.47 -23.80 -1.07
C ALA A 100 -10.58 -24.77 -1.85
N ILE A 101 -10.91 -25.04 -3.13
CA ILE A 101 -10.05 -25.82 -4.03
C ILE A 101 -8.73 -25.09 -4.27
N VAL A 102 -8.76 -23.77 -4.53
CA VAL A 102 -7.54 -22.96 -4.70
C VAL A 102 -6.64 -23.08 -3.47
N HIS A 103 -7.20 -22.91 -2.28
CA HIS A 103 -6.46 -23.01 -1.02
C HIS A 103 -5.88 -24.42 -0.79
N SER A 104 -6.67 -25.48 -1.01
CA SER A 104 -6.26 -26.86 -0.70
C SER A 104 -5.22 -27.44 -1.67
N HIS A 105 -5.21 -26.98 -2.92
CA HIS A 105 -4.23 -27.38 -3.92
C HIS A 105 -2.95 -26.55 -3.85
N GLU A 106 -3.02 -25.31 -3.34
CA GLU A 106 -1.83 -24.50 -3.10
C GLU A 106 -0.86 -25.15 -2.10
N ASP A 107 -1.37 -25.56 -0.95
CA ASP A 107 -0.53 -26.14 0.11
C ASP A 107 0.15 -27.44 -0.32
N LYS A 108 -0.46 -28.23 -1.21
CA LYS A 108 0.02 -29.58 -1.58
C LYS A 108 1.01 -29.59 -2.75
N ILE A 109 0.85 -28.73 -3.75
CA ILE A 109 1.74 -28.70 -4.92
C ILE A 109 2.99 -27.85 -4.64
N PHE A 110 2.91 -26.89 -3.69
CA PHE A 110 3.87 -25.77 -3.64
C PHE A 110 4.81 -25.73 -2.44
N LEU A 111 4.71 -26.70 -1.52
CA LEU A 111 5.76 -26.99 -0.52
C LEU A 111 7.15 -27.25 -1.12
N LYS A 112 7.26 -27.48 -2.44
CA LYS A 112 8.54 -27.78 -3.13
C LYS A 112 9.25 -26.57 -3.77
N GLN A 113 8.57 -25.43 -3.97
CA GLN A 113 9.17 -24.27 -4.65
C GLN A 113 9.51 -23.16 -3.65
N THR A 114 10.68 -22.54 -3.81
CA THR A 114 11.08 -21.35 -3.03
C THR A 114 10.04 -20.23 -3.18
N SER A 115 9.68 -19.54 -2.09
CA SER A 115 8.76 -18.40 -2.15
C SER A 115 9.41 -17.21 -2.87
N PHE A 116 8.60 -16.32 -3.46
CA PHE A 116 9.10 -15.12 -4.13
C PHE A 116 9.80 -14.18 -3.13
N GLU A 117 9.26 -14.04 -1.93
CA GLU A 117 9.87 -13.25 -0.85
C GLU A 117 11.29 -13.73 -0.55
N LYS A 118 11.51 -15.05 -0.54
CA LYS A 118 12.83 -15.64 -0.33
C LYS A 118 13.75 -15.43 -1.53
N LEU A 119 13.26 -15.56 -2.77
CA LEU A 119 14.07 -15.27 -3.96
C LEU A 119 14.56 -13.82 -3.97
N ILE A 120 13.67 -12.86 -3.69
CA ILE A 120 14.05 -11.44 -3.62
C ILE A 120 14.99 -11.16 -2.44
N ARG A 121 14.72 -11.75 -1.27
CA ARG A 121 15.61 -11.63 -0.11
C ARG A 121 17.03 -12.12 -0.42
N ASP A 122 17.13 -13.20 -1.18
CA ASP A 122 18.40 -13.83 -1.53
C ASP A 122 19.04 -13.16 -2.78
N ASP A 123 18.49 -12.03 -3.26
CA ASP A 123 18.92 -11.23 -4.43
C ASP A 123 18.84 -11.97 -5.78
N ASP A 124 18.04 -13.04 -5.85
CA ASP A 124 17.84 -13.89 -7.03
C ASP A 124 16.65 -13.39 -7.89
N TRP A 125 16.74 -12.12 -8.30
CA TRP A 125 15.73 -11.45 -9.12
C TRP A 125 15.55 -12.09 -10.49
N GLU A 126 16.66 -12.55 -11.07
CA GLU A 126 16.68 -13.19 -12.38
C GLU A 126 15.73 -14.40 -12.41
N ARG A 127 15.96 -15.36 -11.51
CA ARG A 127 15.14 -16.56 -11.40
C ARG A 127 13.70 -16.23 -10.99
N ALA A 128 13.52 -15.21 -10.16
CA ALA A 128 12.18 -14.79 -9.75
C ALA A 128 11.37 -14.29 -10.95
N ILE A 129 11.96 -13.43 -11.79
CA ILE A 129 11.28 -12.85 -12.96
C ILE A 129 11.04 -13.92 -14.03
N GLU A 130 12.03 -14.78 -14.34
CA GLU A 130 11.84 -15.90 -15.26
C GLU A 130 10.65 -16.78 -14.84
N ARG A 131 10.56 -17.08 -13.54
CA ARG A 131 9.45 -17.87 -13.01
C ARG A 131 8.11 -17.15 -13.13
N TYR A 132 8.08 -15.82 -12.94
CA TYR A 132 6.87 -15.02 -13.09
C TYR A 132 6.39 -14.99 -14.54
N ASP A 133 7.30 -14.80 -15.48
CA ASP A 133 6.98 -14.70 -16.92
C ASP A 133 6.41 -16.02 -17.48
N HIS A 134 6.76 -17.14 -16.87
CA HIS A 134 6.20 -18.46 -17.20
C HIS A 134 4.81 -18.73 -16.61
N MET A 135 4.27 -17.86 -15.75
CA MET A 135 2.92 -18.04 -15.17
C MET A 135 1.83 -17.56 -16.13
N GLU A 136 0.74 -18.33 -16.23
CA GLU A 136 -0.43 -17.91 -16.98
C GLU A 136 -1.04 -16.61 -16.42
N ALA A 137 -1.40 -15.68 -17.31
CA ALA A 137 -2.01 -14.40 -16.97
C ALA A 137 -3.55 -14.43 -16.97
N THR A 138 -4.15 -15.61 -17.16
CA THR A 138 -5.59 -15.82 -17.16
C THR A 138 -6.18 -15.42 -15.81
N PRO A 139 -7.26 -14.60 -15.75
CA PRO A 139 -7.77 -14.03 -14.50
C PRO A 139 -8.48 -15.01 -13.56
N ASP A 140 -8.45 -16.31 -13.87
CA ASP A 140 -9.20 -17.34 -13.15
C ASP A 140 -8.26 -18.40 -12.53
N GLY A 141 -8.48 -18.70 -11.25
CA GLY A 141 -7.91 -19.88 -10.59
C GLY A 141 -6.60 -19.66 -9.80
N ILE A 142 -5.93 -20.79 -9.51
CA ILE A 142 -4.75 -20.87 -8.63
C ILE A 142 -3.55 -20.12 -9.20
N GLU A 143 -3.34 -20.24 -10.51
CA GLU A 143 -2.19 -19.65 -11.18
C GLU A 143 -2.25 -18.12 -11.19
N PHE A 144 -3.44 -17.55 -11.36
CA PHE A 144 -3.67 -16.12 -11.21
C PHE A 144 -3.36 -15.62 -9.79
N ALA A 145 -3.80 -16.34 -8.75
CA ALA A 145 -3.49 -15.98 -7.36
C ALA A 145 -1.98 -15.98 -7.10
N ARG A 146 -1.23 -16.92 -7.69
CA ARG A 146 0.23 -16.97 -7.61
C ARG A 146 0.89 -15.81 -8.34
N ARG A 147 0.41 -15.49 -9.53
CA ARG A 147 0.88 -14.36 -10.31
C ARG A 147 0.66 -13.06 -9.52
N GLN A 148 -0.50 -12.87 -8.90
CA GLN A 148 -0.75 -11.71 -8.05
C GLN A 148 0.09 -11.69 -6.78
N ARG A 149 0.34 -12.83 -6.14
CA ARG A 149 1.29 -12.89 -5.02
C ARG A 149 2.69 -12.49 -5.46
N ALA A 150 3.17 -13.00 -6.59
CA ALA A 150 4.49 -12.67 -7.12
C ALA A 150 4.58 -11.18 -7.45
N LYS A 151 3.61 -10.66 -8.20
CA LYS A 151 3.50 -9.24 -8.57
C LYS A 151 3.50 -8.34 -7.33
N MET A 152 2.69 -8.66 -6.33
CA MET A 152 2.64 -7.96 -5.03
C MET A 152 4.03 -7.87 -4.37
N VAL A 153 4.79 -8.96 -4.39
CA VAL A 153 6.15 -9.02 -3.81
C VAL A 153 7.13 -8.18 -4.63
N PHE A 154 7.13 -8.28 -5.96
CA PHE A 154 7.99 -7.47 -6.83
C PHE A 154 7.70 -5.98 -6.69
N ASP A 155 6.43 -5.60 -6.72
CA ASP A 155 5.99 -4.22 -6.59
C ASP A 155 6.44 -3.65 -5.22
N ALA A 156 6.23 -4.39 -4.13
CA ALA A 156 6.69 -3.96 -2.79
C ALA A 156 8.23 -3.84 -2.71
N ALA A 157 8.97 -4.78 -3.33
CA ALA A 157 10.44 -4.75 -3.36
C ALA A 157 11.01 -3.55 -4.11
N GLN A 158 10.30 -3.07 -5.14
CA GLN A 158 10.67 -1.90 -5.91
C GLN A 158 10.21 -0.58 -5.28
N GLY A 159 9.40 -0.62 -4.23
CA GLY A 159 8.71 0.55 -3.68
C GLY A 159 7.53 1.03 -4.54
N CYS A 160 6.99 0.15 -5.39
CA CYS A 160 5.77 0.35 -6.16
C CYS A 160 4.53 0.09 -5.26
N TRP A 161 4.26 0.97 -4.31
CA TRP A 161 3.30 0.68 -3.23
C TRP A 161 1.84 0.61 -3.68
N ASP A 162 1.42 1.41 -4.66
CA ASP A 162 0.06 1.35 -5.21
C ASP A 162 -0.19 0.01 -5.93
N GLY A 163 0.79 -0.45 -6.72
CA GLY A 163 0.72 -1.75 -7.42
C GLY A 163 0.76 -2.94 -6.47
N ALA A 164 1.57 -2.84 -5.41
CA ALA A 164 1.63 -3.82 -4.34
C ALA A 164 0.29 -3.92 -3.59
N GLU A 165 -0.35 -2.79 -3.31
CA GLU A 165 -1.67 -2.73 -2.69
C GLU A 165 -2.76 -3.35 -3.59
N GLU A 166 -2.84 -2.94 -4.86
CA GLU A 166 -3.81 -3.49 -5.82
C GLU A 166 -3.68 -5.02 -5.93
N SER A 167 -2.45 -5.50 -6.04
CA SER A 167 -2.15 -6.94 -6.10
C SER A 167 -2.50 -7.66 -4.80
N ALA A 168 -2.26 -7.04 -3.64
CA ALA A 168 -2.61 -7.59 -2.33
C ALA A 168 -4.13 -7.67 -2.12
N VAL A 169 -4.89 -6.63 -2.47
CA VAL A 169 -6.36 -6.63 -2.42
C VAL A 169 -6.91 -7.71 -3.35
N SER A 170 -6.39 -7.79 -4.58
CA SER A 170 -6.78 -8.81 -5.56
C SER A 170 -6.53 -10.22 -5.03
N LEU A 171 -5.35 -10.47 -4.45
CA LEU A 171 -5.00 -11.75 -3.85
C LEU A 171 -5.94 -12.14 -2.70
N LEU A 172 -6.27 -11.20 -1.80
CA LEU A 172 -7.20 -11.44 -0.70
C LEU A 172 -8.62 -11.71 -1.19
N ALA A 173 -9.06 -11.01 -2.23
CA ALA A 173 -10.37 -11.24 -2.86
C ALA A 173 -10.46 -12.65 -3.46
N LEU A 174 -9.42 -13.10 -4.17
CA LEU A 174 -9.33 -14.46 -4.73
C LEU A 174 -9.34 -15.54 -3.63
N ARG A 175 -8.84 -15.20 -2.43
CA ARG A 175 -8.83 -16.11 -1.27
C ARG A 175 -10.04 -15.96 -0.35
N GLY A 176 -11.07 -15.23 -0.78
CA GLY A 176 -12.29 -15.08 0.02
C GLY A 176 -12.09 -14.34 1.35
N GLY A 177 -11.03 -13.55 1.47
CA GLY A 177 -10.70 -12.81 2.69
C GLY A 177 -9.89 -13.60 3.72
N ASP A 178 -9.43 -14.81 3.40
CA ASP A 178 -8.51 -15.56 4.27
C ASP A 178 -7.21 -14.78 4.51
N SER A 179 -6.67 -14.91 5.73
CA SER A 179 -5.54 -14.10 6.21
C SER A 179 -4.21 -14.55 5.60
N ASP A 180 -3.92 -14.10 4.38
CA ASP A 180 -2.54 -14.11 3.89
C ASP A 180 -1.71 -13.13 4.71
N THR A 181 -0.75 -13.68 5.46
CA THR A 181 0.14 -12.90 6.34
C THR A 181 0.95 -11.87 5.54
N SER A 182 1.54 -12.26 4.40
CA SER A 182 2.35 -11.36 3.58
C SER A 182 1.48 -10.25 2.97
N ALA A 183 0.29 -10.57 2.47
CA ALA A 183 -0.62 -9.58 1.91
C ALA A 183 -1.10 -8.57 2.97
N GLY A 184 -1.42 -9.04 4.19
CA GLY A 184 -1.79 -8.17 5.30
C GLY A 184 -0.66 -7.21 5.72
N LEU A 185 0.58 -7.70 5.76
CA LEU A 185 1.76 -6.87 6.03
C LEU A 185 2.00 -5.85 4.91
N ILE A 186 1.86 -6.25 3.64
CA ILE A 186 2.04 -5.36 2.48
C ILE A 186 0.96 -4.29 2.44
N LEU A 187 -0.31 -4.62 2.70
CA LEU A 187 -1.38 -3.61 2.75
C LEU A 187 -1.12 -2.55 3.81
N PHE A 188 -0.65 -2.96 5.00
CA PHE A 188 -0.31 -2.01 6.05
C PHE A 188 0.93 -1.18 5.69
N ALA A 189 1.98 -1.83 5.17
CA ALA A 189 3.19 -1.16 4.71
C ALA A 189 2.91 -0.15 3.58
N ALA A 190 2.06 -0.50 2.62
CA ALA A 190 1.63 0.36 1.52
C ALA A 190 0.90 1.60 2.03
N SER A 191 -0.08 1.44 2.94
CA SER A 191 -0.76 2.58 3.56
C SER A 191 0.20 3.49 4.33
N LEU A 192 1.17 2.92 5.06
CA LEU A 192 2.21 3.72 5.73
C LEU A 192 3.08 4.47 4.73
N ALA A 193 3.53 3.81 3.65
CA ALA A 193 4.38 4.40 2.63
C ALA A 193 3.68 5.52 1.85
N GLN A 194 2.40 5.32 1.52
CA GLN A 194 1.53 6.31 0.87
C GLN A 194 1.03 7.41 1.81
N ARG A 195 1.31 7.30 3.12
CA ARG A 195 0.88 8.23 4.18
C ARG A 195 -0.64 8.29 4.38
N ASP A 196 -1.37 7.24 3.99
CA ASP A 196 -2.79 7.09 4.25
C ASP A 196 -3.02 6.44 5.63
N TYR A 197 -2.92 7.25 6.68
CA TYR A 197 -3.04 6.77 8.06
C TYR A 197 -4.46 6.36 8.44
N ASP A 198 -5.47 6.94 7.78
CA ASP A 198 -6.88 6.60 8.01
C ASP A 198 -7.17 5.17 7.54
N GLU A 199 -6.57 4.76 6.42
CA GLU A 199 -6.62 3.40 5.90
C GLU A 199 -5.64 2.44 6.59
N ALA A 200 -4.47 2.94 7.04
CA ALA A 200 -3.50 2.13 7.79
C ALA A 200 -4.07 1.64 9.13
N ARG A 201 -4.78 2.50 9.87
CA ARG A 201 -5.30 2.20 11.21
C ARG A 201 -6.16 0.92 11.27
N PRO A 202 -7.21 0.73 10.44
CA PRO A 202 -7.98 -0.51 10.46
C PRO A 202 -7.15 -1.73 10.02
N ARG A 203 -6.18 -1.56 9.11
CA ARG A 203 -5.30 -2.64 8.63
C ARG A 203 -4.34 -3.15 9.71
N GLN A 204 -3.93 -2.29 10.66
CA GLN A 204 -3.06 -2.68 11.77
C GLN A 204 -3.60 -3.86 12.59
N SER A 205 -4.93 -3.90 12.78
CA SER A 205 -5.62 -4.96 13.54
C SER A 205 -5.61 -6.32 12.84
N ARG A 206 -5.42 -6.33 11.51
CA ARG A 206 -5.44 -7.53 10.66
C ARG A 206 -4.06 -8.19 10.50
N MET A 207 -2.99 -7.50 10.89
CA MET A 207 -1.64 -8.08 10.89
C MET A 207 -1.49 -9.17 11.96
N PRO A 208 -0.63 -10.19 11.73
CA PRO A 208 -0.33 -11.19 12.74
C PRO A 208 0.17 -10.54 14.03
N GLN A 209 -0.39 -10.95 15.17
CA GLN A 209 0.02 -10.39 16.46
C GLN A 209 1.43 -10.88 16.81
N ASN A 210 2.31 -9.95 17.19
CA ASN A 210 3.64 -10.20 17.75
C ASN A 210 4.70 -10.82 16.81
N SER A 211 4.54 -10.76 15.48
CA SER A 211 5.68 -11.05 14.59
C SER A 211 6.72 -9.91 14.65
N HIS A 212 8.01 -10.23 14.45
CA HIS A 212 9.07 -9.22 14.37
C HIS A 212 8.71 -8.10 13.38
N GLU A 213 8.28 -8.49 12.18
CA GLU A 213 7.91 -7.58 11.08
C GLU A 213 6.75 -6.67 11.47
N THR A 214 5.76 -7.21 12.19
CA THR A 214 4.63 -6.44 12.72
C THR A 214 5.09 -5.43 13.77
N ILE A 215 6.02 -5.80 14.66
CA ILE A 215 6.56 -4.87 15.68
C ILE A 215 7.28 -3.70 15.01
N VAL A 216 8.11 -3.96 13.99
CA VAL A 216 8.79 -2.89 13.23
C VAL A 216 7.79 -1.98 12.53
N LEU A 217 6.79 -2.56 11.85
CA LEU A 217 5.75 -1.79 11.17
C LEU A 217 4.91 -0.95 12.13
N ARG A 218 4.55 -1.49 13.32
CA ARG A 218 3.86 -0.72 14.36
C ARG A 218 4.73 0.38 14.94
N TRP A 219 6.04 0.13 15.10
CA TRP A 219 6.98 1.16 15.54
C TRP A 219 7.09 2.28 14.50
N LEU A 220 7.21 1.94 13.22
CA LEU A 220 7.20 2.91 12.12
C LEU A 220 5.89 3.72 12.10
N ALA A 221 4.74 3.08 12.27
CA ALA A 221 3.46 3.77 12.38
C ALA A 221 3.42 4.79 13.53
N GLY A 222 3.96 4.42 14.69
CA GLY A 222 4.07 5.31 15.86
C GLY A 222 5.07 6.45 15.69
N ILE A 223 6.07 6.30 14.83
CA ILE A 223 6.99 7.39 14.45
C ILE A 223 6.34 8.33 13.43
N LEU A 224 5.68 7.77 12.43
CA LEU A 224 5.11 8.52 11.30
C LEU A 224 3.81 9.26 11.66
N SER A 225 3.00 8.69 12.56
CA SER A 225 1.75 9.29 13.00
C SER A 225 1.44 8.95 14.48
N PRO A 226 2.18 9.54 15.44
CA PRO A 226 2.05 9.22 16.85
C PRO A 226 0.65 9.51 17.44
N GLU A 227 -0.04 10.53 16.91
CA GLU A 227 -1.38 10.90 17.38
C GLU A 227 -2.45 9.89 16.97
N THR A 228 -2.37 9.35 15.75
CA THR A 228 -3.39 8.44 15.21
C THR A 228 -3.09 6.97 15.48
N MET A 229 -1.80 6.61 15.52
CA MET A 229 -1.32 5.23 15.66
C MET A 229 -0.23 5.15 16.75
N PRO A 230 -0.57 5.39 18.03
CA PRO A 230 0.40 5.36 19.10
C PRO A 230 1.02 3.98 19.27
N PHE A 231 2.33 3.93 19.55
CA PHE A 231 3.05 2.69 19.76
C PHE A 231 2.75 2.09 21.14
N GLU A 232 2.39 0.80 21.16
CA GLU A 232 1.99 0.09 22.38
C GLU A 232 3.17 -0.10 23.35
N ALA A 233 3.06 0.41 24.57
CA ALA A 233 4.14 0.36 25.58
C ALA A 233 4.66 -1.07 25.86
N LYS A 234 3.78 -2.09 25.80
CA LYS A 234 4.14 -3.50 26.00
C LYS A 234 5.13 -4.05 24.95
N LEU A 235 5.19 -3.44 23.77
CA LEU A 235 6.06 -3.88 22.67
C LEU A 235 7.46 -3.24 22.74
N ARG A 236 7.67 -2.22 23.60
CA ARG A 236 8.94 -1.50 23.73
C ARG A 236 10.14 -2.40 24.03
N PRO A 237 10.08 -3.36 25.00
CA PRO A 237 11.22 -4.23 25.28
C PRO A 237 11.63 -5.09 24.08
N SER A 238 10.64 -5.60 23.34
CA SER A 238 10.91 -6.37 22.13
C SER A 238 11.52 -5.50 21.04
N ALA A 239 10.95 -4.30 20.82
CA ALA A 239 11.43 -3.34 19.83
C ALA A 239 12.88 -2.88 20.06
N ALA A 240 13.24 -2.61 21.33
CA ALA A 240 14.59 -2.22 21.75
C ALA A 240 15.69 -3.24 21.37
N MET A 241 15.33 -4.51 21.24
CA MET A 241 16.27 -5.57 20.88
C MET A 241 16.41 -5.77 19.36
N MET A 242 15.58 -5.12 18.53
CA MET A 242 15.52 -5.34 17.09
C MET A 242 16.59 -4.53 16.34
N PRO A 243 17.51 -5.17 15.58
CA PRO A 243 18.54 -4.44 14.82
C PRO A 243 17.97 -3.48 13.78
N VAL A 244 16.88 -3.84 13.10
CA VAL A 244 16.24 -3.01 12.07
C VAL A 244 15.71 -1.70 12.67
N ILE A 245 15.13 -1.75 13.87
CA ILE A 245 14.68 -0.55 14.58
C ILE A 245 15.87 0.34 14.95
N LYS A 246 16.98 -0.25 15.44
CA LYS A 246 18.20 0.52 15.74
C LYS A 246 18.76 1.24 14.52
N MET A 247 18.78 0.58 13.35
CA MET A 247 19.23 1.19 12.09
C MET A 247 18.28 2.31 11.64
N ASN A 248 16.96 2.13 11.79
CA ASN A 248 16.01 3.21 11.50
C ASN A 248 16.15 4.39 12.48
N ILE A 249 16.35 4.13 13.77
CA ILE A 249 16.61 5.18 14.77
C ILE A 249 17.87 5.96 14.41
N ASP A 250 18.95 5.27 14.05
CA ASP A 250 20.19 5.90 13.57
C ASP A 250 19.93 6.77 12.34
N LEU A 251 19.18 6.26 11.35
CA LEU A 251 18.80 7.04 10.17
C LEU A 251 18.00 8.31 10.51
N ILE A 252 17.04 8.22 11.44
CA ILE A 252 16.25 9.37 11.89
C ILE A 252 17.11 10.38 12.64
N LYS A 253 18.05 9.92 13.48
CA LYS A 253 18.99 10.81 14.17
C LYS A 253 19.91 11.52 13.16
N ARG A 254 20.43 10.78 12.18
CA ARG A 254 21.30 11.33 11.13
C ARG A 254 20.57 12.29 10.20
N TRP A 255 19.26 12.18 10.06
CA TRP A 255 18.47 13.16 9.32
C TRP A 255 18.63 14.56 9.92
N SER A 256 18.65 14.69 11.26
CA SER A 256 18.85 15.98 11.93
C SER A 256 20.24 16.58 11.72
N THR A 257 21.27 15.76 11.61
CA THR A 257 22.68 16.18 11.48
C THR A 257 23.18 16.18 10.04
N LEU A 258 22.38 15.67 9.10
CA LEU A 258 22.74 15.37 7.71
C LEU A 258 23.99 14.48 7.57
N GLU A 259 24.23 13.57 8.51
CA GLU A 259 25.31 12.59 8.41
C GLU A 259 24.92 11.47 7.41
N PRO A 260 25.56 11.35 6.24
CA PRO A 260 25.09 10.44 5.20
C PRO A 260 25.35 8.96 5.51
N TRP A 261 26.30 8.66 6.40
CA TRP A 261 26.78 7.31 6.68
C TRP A 261 26.55 6.91 8.12
N SER A 262 26.06 5.69 8.35
CA SER A 262 25.78 5.16 9.69
C SER A 262 27.04 4.91 10.51
N SER A 263 26.97 5.24 11.80
CA SER A 263 27.97 4.80 12.78
C SER A 263 27.84 3.29 13.11
N ILE A 264 26.67 2.71 12.82
CA ILE A 264 26.38 1.29 13.01
C ILE A 264 26.88 0.53 11.79
N GLY A 265 27.73 -0.47 12.02
CA GLY A 265 28.24 -1.32 10.94
C GLY A 265 27.12 -2.06 10.21
N HIS A 266 27.16 -2.05 8.87
CA HIS A 266 26.23 -2.79 8.04
C HIS A 266 26.55 -4.28 8.07
N LYS A 267 25.58 -5.09 8.51
CA LYS A 267 25.70 -6.54 8.46
C LYS A 267 25.57 -7.04 7.03
N ASN A 268 26.22 -8.17 6.74
CA ASN A 268 26.04 -8.89 5.48
C ASN A 268 24.74 -9.72 5.47
N ASP A 269 23.63 -9.04 5.72
CA ASP A 269 22.27 -9.54 5.51
C ASP A 269 21.53 -8.60 4.55
N TYR A 270 20.38 -9.04 4.05
CA TYR A 270 19.63 -8.32 3.04
C TYR A 270 19.22 -6.90 3.50
N ILE A 271 18.86 -6.75 4.77
CA ILE A 271 18.44 -5.47 5.34
C ILE A 271 19.65 -4.56 5.60
N GLY A 272 20.78 -5.11 6.05
CA GLY A 272 22.03 -4.38 6.22
C GLY A 272 22.58 -3.86 4.89
N ARG A 273 22.53 -4.70 3.84
CA ARG A 273 22.83 -4.28 2.46
C ARG A 273 21.88 -3.19 1.96
N HIS A 274 20.60 -3.26 2.31
CA HIS A 274 19.61 -2.22 1.97
C HIS A 274 19.97 -0.86 2.61
N PHE A 275 20.33 -0.84 3.89
CA PHE A 275 20.80 0.39 4.56
C PHE A 275 22.13 0.89 3.99
N LEU A 276 23.06 -0.01 3.67
CA LEU A 276 24.34 0.34 3.03
C LEU A 276 24.13 1.06 1.70
N LEU A 277 23.25 0.55 0.83
CA LEU A 277 22.92 1.22 -0.44
C LEU A 277 22.32 2.61 -0.20
N GLY A 278 21.45 2.74 0.81
CA GLY A 278 20.86 4.02 1.20
C GLY A 278 21.91 5.04 1.64
N ASP A 279 22.88 4.62 2.46
CA ASP A 279 23.96 5.50 2.93
C ASP A 279 24.90 5.90 1.78
N VAL A 280 25.22 4.96 0.87
CA VAL A 280 25.95 5.28 -0.37
C VAL A 280 25.20 6.35 -1.18
N ALA A 281 23.89 6.22 -1.36
CA ALA A 281 23.08 7.17 -2.10
C ALA A 281 23.04 8.57 -1.45
N ARG A 282 23.02 8.64 -0.11
CA ARG A 282 23.11 9.92 0.64
C ARG A 282 24.47 10.57 0.45
N MET A 283 25.56 9.81 0.49
CA MET A 283 26.90 10.35 0.22
C MET A 283 27.00 10.90 -1.20
N ARG A 284 26.37 10.25 -2.19
CA ARG A 284 26.30 10.78 -3.57
C ARG A 284 25.61 12.13 -3.63
N ILE A 285 24.48 12.29 -2.92
CA ILE A 285 23.73 13.56 -2.85
C ILE A 285 24.61 14.68 -2.28
N LEU A 286 25.33 14.40 -1.19
CA LEU A 286 26.21 15.38 -0.52
C LEU A 286 27.56 15.61 -1.21
N GLY A 287 27.82 14.94 -2.33
CA GLY A 287 29.03 15.09 -3.12
C GLY A 287 30.25 14.29 -2.65
N GLU A 288 30.05 13.32 -1.76
CA GLU A 288 31.10 12.50 -1.15
C GLU A 288 31.29 11.14 -1.87
N TRP A 289 31.04 11.10 -3.18
CA TRP A 289 31.07 9.88 -4.01
C TRP A 289 32.42 9.13 -3.98
N GLY A 290 33.54 9.84 -3.82
CA GLY A 290 34.87 9.24 -3.74
C GLY A 290 35.05 8.40 -2.48
N GLU A 291 34.62 8.94 -1.34
CA GLU A 291 34.65 8.24 -0.06
C GLU A 291 33.59 7.14 -0.02
N ALA A 292 32.40 7.39 -0.57
CA ALA A 292 31.35 6.38 -0.69
C ALA A 292 31.83 5.14 -1.45
N LEU A 293 32.57 5.33 -2.55
CA LEU A 293 33.15 4.24 -3.32
C LEU A 293 34.17 3.45 -2.51
N ASN A 294 35.08 4.12 -1.81
CA ASN A 294 36.06 3.45 -0.96
C ASN A 294 35.36 2.60 0.10
N ARG A 295 34.40 3.18 0.83
CA ARG A 295 33.65 2.46 1.89
C ARG A 295 32.88 1.27 1.34
N LEU A 296 32.21 1.42 0.20
CA LEU A 296 31.49 0.33 -0.45
C LEU A 296 32.45 -0.79 -0.89
N GLU A 297 33.58 -0.46 -1.51
CA GLU A 297 34.57 -1.45 -1.95
C GLU A 297 35.24 -2.17 -0.79
N PHE A 298 35.58 -1.45 0.29
CA PHE A 298 36.07 -2.05 1.53
C PHE A 298 35.03 -3.00 2.13
N TRP A 299 33.77 -2.57 2.23
CA TRP A 299 32.72 -3.41 2.78
C TRP A 299 32.48 -4.68 1.95
N ILE A 300 32.48 -4.57 0.61
CA ILE A 300 32.34 -5.73 -0.28
C ILE A 300 33.48 -6.73 -0.08
N LYS A 301 34.71 -6.22 0.04
CA LYS A 301 35.91 -7.04 0.23
C LYS A 301 35.92 -7.72 1.60
N ASP A 302 35.63 -6.97 2.66
CA ASP A 302 35.67 -7.47 4.04
C ASP A 302 34.60 -8.54 4.30
N ASN A 303 33.49 -8.51 3.56
CA ASN A 303 32.40 -9.47 3.67
C ASN A 303 32.44 -10.60 2.62
N ASP A 304 33.43 -10.62 1.73
CA ASP A 304 33.60 -11.60 0.64
C ASP A 304 32.34 -11.77 -0.23
N VAL A 305 31.76 -10.65 -0.66
CA VAL A 305 30.52 -10.60 -1.46
C VAL A 305 30.76 -10.11 -2.88
N GLU A 306 31.87 -10.54 -3.49
CA GLU A 306 32.13 -10.25 -4.89
C GLU A 306 31.02 -10.84 -5.79
N GLY A 307 30.46 -10.00 -6.67
CA GLY A 307 29.35 -10.39 -7.56
C GLY A 307 27.96 -10.04 -7.04
N TRP A 308 27.85 -9.37 -5.89
CA TRP A 308 26.58 -8.77 -5.46
C TRP A 308 26.08 -7.74 -6.49
N VAL A 309 24.93 -8.03 -7.12
CA VAL A 309 24.40 -7.27 -8.27
C VAL A 309 24.12 -5.81 -7.92
N MET A 310 23.39 -5.55 -6.83
CA MET A 310 23.13 -4.17 -6.42
C MET A 310 24.38 -3.43 -5.94
N GLY A 311 25.39 -4.16 -5.43
CA GLY A 311 26.72 -3.62 -5.16
C GLY A 311 27.42 -3.17 -6.45
N ASP A 312 27.32 -3.95 -7.52
CA ASP A 312 27.85 -3.61 -8.85
C ASP A 312 27.11 -2.41 -9.46
N VAL A 313 25.79 -2.32 -9.29
CA VAL A 313 25.00 -1.15 -9.68
C VAL A 313 25.48 0.10 -8.95
N ALA A 314 25.60 0.06 -7.62
CA ALA A 314 26.08 1.18 -6.83
C ALA A 314 27.52 1.59 -7.19
N ARG A 315 28.43 0.62 -7.38
CA ARG A 315 29.81 0.89 -7.85
C ARG A 315 29.81 1.56 -9.22
N SER A 316 29.03 1.04 -10.17
CA SER A 316 28.93 1.61 -11.51
C SER A 316 28.48 3.07 -11.47
N LEU A 317 27.46 3.41 -10.68
CA LEU A 317 26.99 4.78 -10.48
C LEU A 317 28.08 5.67 -9.87
N LEU A 318 28.78 5.22 -8.82
CA LEU A 318 29.87 5.97 -8.19
C LEU A 318 31.07 6.20 -9.13
N TYR A 319 31.42 5.21 -9.96
CA TYR A 319 32.45 5.39 -10.98
C TYR A 319 32.02 6.39 -12.07
N LEU A 320 30.72 6.49 -12.39
CA LEU A 320 30.21 7.55 -13.27
C LEU A 320 30.35 8.92 -12.62
N ASP A 321 29.99 9.06 -11.35
CA ASP A 321 30.11 10.33 -10.61
C ASP A 321 31.58 10.82 -10.58
N ARG A 322 32.54 9.89 -10.53
CA ARG A 322 33.99 10.18 -10.63
C ARG A 322 34.49 10.49 -12.04
N GLY A 323 33.64 10.42 -13.06
CA GLY A 323 34.03 10.57 -14.47
C GLY A 323 34.78 9.37 -15.05
N MET A 324 34.88 8.25 -14.34
CA MET A 324 35.57 7.02 -14.77
C MET A 324 34.67 6.13 -15.63
N LYS A 325 34.20 6.69 -16.75
CA LYS A 325 33.18 6.10 -17.63
C LYS A 325 33.48 4.65 -18.04
N MET A 326 34.68 4.37 -18.54
CA MET A 326 35.06 3.02 -18.99
C MET A 326 35.02 1.97 -17.88
N THR A 327 35.42 2.35 -16.66
CA THR A 327 35.38 1.42 -15.51
C THR A 327 33.94 1.14 -15.11
N SER A 328 33.10 2.17 -15.11
CA SER A 328 31.67 2.03 -14.87
C SER A 328 31.00 1.09 -15.87
N ILE A 329 31.24 1.28 -17.18
CA ILE A 329 30.70 0.41 -18.24
C ILE A 329 31.13 -1.04 -18.05
N ARG A 330 32.40 -1.27 -17.68
CA ARG A 330 32.91 -2.63 -17.44
C ARG A 330 32.17 -3.33 -16.30
N ILE A 331 31.90 -2.62 -15.21
CA ILE A 331 31.15 -3.15 -14.06
C ILE A 331 29.68 -3.39 -14.45
N MET A 332 29.06 -2.42 -15.13
CA MET A 332 27.69 -2.56 -15.62
C MET A 332 27.53 -3.76 -16.56
N ASN A 333 28.45 -3.95 -17.52
CA ASN A 333 28.44 -5.10 -18.42
C ASN A 333 28.61 -6.43 -17.68
N LYS A 334 29.30 -6.44 -16.52
CA LYS A 334 29.35 -7.62 -15.65
C LYS A 334 27.98 -7.87 -15.02
N ALA A 335 27.34 -6.84 -14.48
CA ALA A 335 26.00 -6.95 -13.89
C ALA A 335 24.95 -7.43 -14.92
N ILE A 336 24.96 -6.87 -16.14
CA ILE A 336 24.06 -7.26 -17.25
C ILE A 336 24.23 -8.74 -17.60
N LYS A 337 25.46 -9.27 -17.62
CA LYS A 337 25.71 -10.69 -17.91
C LYS A 337 25.20 -11.62 -16.82
N VAL A 338 25.16 -11.15 -15.57
CA VAL A 338 24.78 -11.96 -14.40
C VAL A 338 23.28 -11.93 -14.16
N ALA A 339 22.66 -10.75 -14.27
CA ALA A 339 21.25 -10.54 -13.95
C ALA A 339 20.59 -9.60 -14.99
N PRO A 340 20.42 -10.07 -16.24
CA PRO A 340 19.88 -9.26 -17.34
C PRO A 340 18.44 -8.80 -17.10
N HIS A 341 17.60 -9.56 -16.40
CA HIS A 341 16.22 -9.16 -16.10
C HIS A 341 16.11 -8.31 -14.83
N HIS A 342 17.20 -8.10 -14.08
CA HIS A 342 17.15 -7.31 -12.85
C HIS A 342 16.76 -5.85 -13.15
N PRO A 343 15.67 -5.30 -12.56
CA PRO A 343 15.14 -3.98 -12.87
C PRO A 343 16.16 -2.85 -12.76
N ALA A 344 16.95 -2.81 -11.68
CA ALA A 344 18.00 -1.80 -11.51
C ALA A 344 19.16 -1.92 -12.51
N VAL A 345 19.48 -3.13 -12.98
CA VAL A 345 20.56 -3.36 -13.97
C VAL A 345 20.10 -2.86 -15.34
N ARG A 346 18.86 -3.16 -15.73
CA ARG A 346 18.24 -2.65 -16.96
C ARG A 346 18.13 -1.14 -16.94
N GLU A 347 17.74 -0.57 -15.81
CA GLU A 347 17.64 0.88 -15.68
C GLU A 347 19.00 1.56 -15.71
N LEU A 348 20.02 0.97 -15.07
CA LEU A 348 21.41 1.45 -15.17
C LEU A 348 21.90 1.45 -16.62
N GLN A 349 21.60 0.39 -17.38
CA GLN A 349 21.92 0.31 -18.80
C GLN A 349 21.21 1.39 -19.62
N ARG A 350 19.91 1.61 -19.37
CA ARG A 350 19.13 2.67 -20.01
C ARG A 350 19.74 4.05 -19.73
N LEU A 351 20.08 4.32 -18.46
CA LEU A 351 20.73 5.56 -18.06
C LEU A 351 22.06 5.76 -18.77
N ALA A 352 22.86 4.70 -18.93
CA ALA A 352 24.14 4.74 -19.67
C ALA A 352 23.95 5.06 -21.16
N ASN A 353 22.90 4.54 -21.79
CA ASN A 353 22.52 4.88 -23.17
C ASN A 353 22.07 6.35 -23.28
N GLN A 354 21.25 6.83 -22.34
CA GLN A 354 20.74 8.21 -22.32
C GLN A 354 21.86 9.25 -22.29
N ILE A 355 22.91 9.00 -21.50
CA ILE A 355 24.08 9.88 -21.40
C ILE A 355 25.14 9.65 -22.49
N ARG A 356 24.80 8.85 -23.52
CA ARG A 356 25.65 8.52 -24.68
C ARG A 356 27.05 8.04 -24.28
N ILE A 357 27.12 7.26 -23.22
CA ILE A 357 28.37 6.62 -22.78
C ILE A 357 28.60 5.31 -23.54
N ILE A 358 27.55 4.75 -24.13
CA ILE A 358 27.58 3.56 -24.99
C ILE A 358 26.87 3.92 -26.30
N ASP A 359 27.51 3.59 -27.43
CA ASP A 359 26.87 3.61 -28.74
C ASP A 359 26.14 2.27 -28.96
N ASP A 360 24.86 2.32 -29.35
CA ASP A 360 24.04 1.19 -29.79
C ASP A 360 24.07 -0.07 -28.92
N TYR A 361 23.55 0.00 -27.69
CA TYR A 361 22.98 -1.21 -27.09
C TYR A 361 21.59 -1.42 -27.67
N PRO A 362 21.29 -2.57 -28.31
CA PRO A 362 19.98 -2.77 -28.89
C PRO A 362 18.92 -2.70 -27.78
N ASP A 363 17.91 -1.86 -28.00
CA ASP A 363 16.71 -1.68 -27.16
C ASP A 363 15.81 -2.93 -27.16
N THR A 364 16.38 -4.10 -27.51
CA THR A 364 15.70 -5.35 -27.87
C THR A 364 15.64 -6.36 -26.72
N MET A 365 16.00 -5.98 -25.49
CA MET A 365 15.68 -6.84 -24.35
C MET A 365 14.16 -6.78 -24.15
N ASN A 366 13.48 -7.92 -24.27
CA ASN A 366 12.05 -8.05 -23.99
C ASN A 366 11.75 -7.31 -22.68
N ARG A 367 10.90 -6.27 -22.74
CA ARG A 367 10.55 -5.50 -21.54
C ARG A 367 9.87 -6.45 -20.56
N THR A 368 10.33 -6.44 -19.31
CA THR A 368 9.60 -7.13 -18.25
C THR A 368 8.56 -6.19 -17.68
N GLU A 369 7.52 -6.76 -17.08
CA GLU A 369 6.48 -5.97 -16.41
C GLU A 369 7.04 -5.11 -15.25
N PHE A 370 8.20 -5.50 -14.73
CA PHE A 370 8.88 -4.89 -13.58
C PHE A 370 9.99 -3.92 -13.98
N ASP A 371 10.16 -3.61 -15.26
CA ASP A 371 11.13 -2.59 -15.68
C ASP A 371 10.72 -1.22 -15.12
N TRP A 372 11.71 -0.40 -14.76
CA TRP A 372 11.44 0.98 -14.34
C TRP A 372 10.76 1.76 -15.48
N ILE A 373 9.77 2.57 -15.11
CA ILE A 373 9.07 3.41 -16.10
C ILE A 373 10.04 4.45 -16.64
N SER A 374 10.21 4.43 -17.95
CA SER A 374 11.13 5.33 -18.65
C SER A 374 10.47 6.66 -19.06
N PRO A 375 11.23 7.77 -19.06
CA PRO A 375 10.84 9.05 -19.66
C PRO A 375 10.62 9.04 -21.19
N ASP A 376 10.79 7.90 -21.86
CA ASP A 376 10.60 7.77 -23.32
C ASP A 376 9.12 7.81 -23.73
N VAL A 377 8.20 7.69 -22.76
CA VAL A 377 6.79 8.02 -22.93
C VAL A 377 6.64 9.55 -22.87
N SER A 378 5.61 10.14 -23.51
CA SER A 378 5.36 11.58 -23.44
C SER A 378 5.52 12.12 -22.00
N ARG A 379 6.15 13.31 -21.86
CA ARG A 379 6.56 13.85 -20.55
C ARG A 379 5.44 13.81 -19.52
N ASP A 380 4.21 14.21 -19.89
CA ASP A 380 3.06 14.20 -18.98
C ASP A 380 2.61 12.78 -18.58
N SER A 381 2.83 11.78 -19.43
CA SER A 381 2.40 10.39 -19.18
C SER A 381 3.35 9.66 -18.24
N TRP A 382 4.67 9.69 -18.47
CA TRP A 382 5.61 8.98 -17.58
C TRP A 382 5.62 9.59 -16.18
N ILE A 383 5.52 10.92 -16.07
CA ILE A 383 5.38 11.65 -14.80
C ILE A 383 4.21 11.06 -14.02
N GLY A 384 3.01 11.09 -14.60
CA GLY A 384 1.81 10.59 -13.93
C GLY A 384 1.95 9.15 -13.44
N ILE A 385 2.54 8.26 -14.25
CA ILE A 385 2.72 6.86 -13.88
C ILE A 385 3.83 6.69 -12.83
N TRP A 386 4.91 7.48 -12.88
CA TRP A 386 5.94 7.45 -11.83
C TRP A 386 5.37 7.81 -10.46
N PHE A 387 4.49 8.80 -10.40
CA PHE A 387 3.89 9.25 -9.13
C PHE A 387 2.93 8.27 -8.51
N THR A 388 2.16 7.55 -9.33
CA THR A 388 1.30 6.50 -8.81
C THR A 388 2.12 5.29 -8.40
N ARG A 389 3.17 4.94 -9.15
CA ARG A 389 3.94 3.75 -8.82
C ARG A 389 4.92 3.98 -7.67
N TYR A 390 5.86 4.90 -7.78
CA TYR A 390 7.04 4.96 -6.92
C TYR A 390 6.97 6.05 -5.84
N THR A 391 5.97 5.93 -4.96
CA THR A 391 5.63 6.96 -3.94
C THR A 391 6.77 7.31 -2.99
N VAL A 392 7.68 6.38 -2.71
CA VAL A 392 8.81 6.56 -1.77
C VAL A 392 10.13 6.92 -2.46
N MET A 393 10.18 6.89 -3.80
CA MET A 393 11.42 7.09 -4.56
C MET A 393 11.55 8.54 -5.02
N PRO A 394 12.76 9.14 -4.97
CA PRO A 394 12.96 10.47 -5.52
C PRO A 394 12.81 10.43 -7.05
N LEU A 395 12.54 11.60 -7.64
CA LEU A 395 12.39 11.70 -9.09
C LEU A 395 13.69 11.38 -9.84
N PRO A 396 13.60 10.70 -11.00
CA PRO A 396 14.75 10.31 -11.79
C PRO A 396 15.30 11.45 -12.67
N ILE A 397 14.60 12.59 -12.74
CA ILE A 397 14.87 13.66 -13.72
C ILE A 397 15.59 14.86 -13.11
N GLN A 398 16.51 15.41 -13.92
CA GLN A 398 17.08 16.75 -13.81
C GLN A 398 16.05 17.73 -14.41
N ASP A 399 15.54 18.65 -13.60
CA ASP A 399 14.34 19.50 -13.82
C ASP A 399 13.08 19.00 -13.12
N LEU A 400 12.83 19.59 -11.94
CA LEU A 400 11.58 19.44 -11.21
C LEU A 400 10.47 20.27 -11.89
N ASP A 401 9.42 19.60 -12.37
CA ASP A 401 8.19 20.29 -12.78
C ASP A 401 7.44 20.76 -11.50
N PRO A 402 6.98 22.03 -11.44
CA PRO A 402 6.25 22.57 -10.28
C PRO A 402 5.03 21.75 -9.83
N ARG A 403 4.41 20.99 -10.74
CA ARG A 403 3.29 20.09 -10.42
C ARG A 403 3.70 18.90 -9.55
N LEU A 404 5.01 18.63 -9.47
CA LEU A 404 5.58 17.42 -8.89
C LEU A 404 6.23 17.66 -7.52
N GLU A 405 6.27 18.92 -7.10
CA GLU A 405 6.90 19.37 -5.87
C GLU A 405 6.32 18.66 -4.64
N MET A 406 4.99 18.49 -4.60
CA MET A 406 4.30 17.82 -3.49
C MET A 406 4.73 16.37 -3.33
N ARG A 407 4.85 15.64 -4.44
CA ARG A 407 5.22 14.23 -4.37
C ARG A 407 6.71 14.02 -4.19
N TYR A 408 7.53 14.93 -4.67
CA TYR A 408 8.95 14.96 -4.33
C TYR A 408 9.15 15.16 -2.82
N TRP A 409 8.32 16.01 -2.21
CA TRP A 409 8.31 16.26 -0.77
C TRP A 409 7.87 15.03 0.05
N ASP A 410 6.87 14.29 -0.44
CA ASP A 410 6.33 13.09 0.21
C ASP A 410 7.25 11.85 0.11
N ALA A 411 8.18 11.83 -0.84
CA ALA A 411 9.05 10.69 -1.15
C ALA A 411 10.15 10.45 -0.10
N ASN A 412 11.43 10.63 -0.46
CA ASN A 412 12.56 10.47 0.44
C ASN A 412 13.22 11.83 0.69
N GLY A 413 13.04 12.37 1.89
CA GLY A 413 13.52 13.69 2.30
C GLY A 413 15.02 13.87 2.14
N TRP A 414 15.82 12.80 2.21
CA TRP A 414 17.26 12.89 1.97
C TRP A 414 17.63 13.40 0.59
N ALA A 415 16.73 13.33 -0.39
CA ALA A 415 16.93 13.95 -1.69
C ALA A 415 17.13 15.49 -1.57
N LEU A 416 16.63 16.12 -0.49
CA LEU A 416 16.82 17.54 -0.16
C LEU A 416 18.13 17.85 0.55
N ALA A 417 18.95 16.85 0.91
CA ALA A 417 20.07 17.08 1.83
C ALA A 417 21.06 18.16 1.36
N SER A 418 21.30 18.29 0.05
CA SER A 418 22.12 19.36 -0.51
C SER A 418 21.52 20.75 -0.30
N GLU A 419 20.21 20.90 -0.53
CA GLU A 419 19.50 22.18 -0.34
C GLU A 419 19.41 22.56 1.15
N ILE A 420 19.28 21.57 2.04
CA ILE A 420 19.31 21.78 3.50
C ILE A 420 20.70 22.28 3.92
N LYS A 421 21.76 21.66 3.40
CA LYS A 421 23.15 22.06 3.67
C LYS A 421 23.47 23.45 3.14
N GLU A 422 22.97 23.81 1.96
CA GLU A 422 23.17 25.13 1.34
C GLU A 422 22.37 26.23 2.03
N SER A 423 21.10 25.97 2.39
CA SER A 423 20.24 26.95 3.05
C SER A 423 20.49 27.11 4.55
N GLY A 424 21.04 26.08 5.20
CA GLY A 424 21.16 25.99 6.66
C GLY A 424 19.82 25.81 7.38
N ALA A 425 18.72 25.58 6.66
CA ALA A 425 17.39 25.41 7.21
C ALA A 425 16.91 23.97 7.07
N HIS A 426 16.50 23.33 8.19
CA HIS A 426 16.00 21.97 8.19
C HIS A 426 14.47 21.93 8.00
N PRO A 427 13.91 21.03 7.17
CA PRO A 427 12.47 20.99 6.86
C PRO A 427 11.59 20.29 7.91
N ALA A 428 12.18 19.82 9.02
CA ALA A 428 11.46 19.17 10.12
C ALA A 428 10.26 20.01 10.58
N GLY A 429 9.08 19.38 10.64
CA GLY A 429 7.82 20.03 11.03
C GLY A 429 7.37 21.17 10.11
N MET A 430 7.98 21.33 8.93
CA MET A 430 7.58 22.32 7.93
C MET A 430 6.72 21.68 6.86
N THR A 431 5.76 22.44 6.33
CA THR A 431 5.07 22.05 5.10
C THR A 431 5.86 22.48 3.87
N LEU A 432 5.65 21.80 2.73
CA LEU A 432 6.22 22.22 1.45
C LEU A 432 5.98 23.72 1.16
N ARG A 433 4.78 24.22 1.43
CA ARG A 433 4.43 25.64 1.23
C ARG A 433 5.30 26.57 2.08
N LYS A 434 5.63 26.18 3.31
CA LYS A 434 6.51 26.95 4.20
C LYS A 434 7.95 26.91 3.71
N TRP A 435 8.44 25.74 3.31
CA TRP A 435 9.77 25.55 2.73
C TRP A 435 10.00 26.46 1.52
N ARG A 436 9.05 26.47 0.57
CA ARG A 436 9.12 27.23 -0.68
C ARG A 436 9.11 28.75 -0.53
N ARG A 437 8.83 29.28 0.67
CA ARG A 437 8.94 30.73 0.92
C ARG A 437 10.39 31.21 0.95
N SER A 438 11.32 30.33 1.30
CA SER A 438 12.71 30.70 1.55
C SER A 438 13.71 29.78 0.87
N ASN A 439 13.30 28.59 0.45
CA ASN A 439 14.19 27.57 -0.11
C ASN A 439 13.67 26.99 -1.43
N SER A 440 14.60 26.54 -2.27
CA SER A 440 14.31 25.79 -3.50
C SER A 440 14.14 24.30 -3.24
N LEU A 441 13.62 23.60 -4.24
CA LEU A 441 13.77 22.14 -4.33
C LEU A 441 14.99 21.83 -5.20
N PRO A 442 15.61 20.65 -5.03
CA PRO A 442 16.79 20.24 -5.78
C PRO A 442 16.53 20.32 -7.27
N LYS A 443 17.37 21.10 -7.97
CA LYS A 443 17.29 21.21 -9.43
C LYS A 443 17.76 19.92 -10.11
N ASN A 444 18.79 19.30 -9.52
CA ASN A 444 19.43 18.09 -10.02
C ASN A 444 19.59 17.06 -8.90
N GLN A 445 19.48 15.79 -9.25
CA GLN A 445 19.87 14.66 -8.41
C GLN A 445 21.00 13.88 -9.08
N PRO A 446 21.86 13.17 -8.32
CA PRO A 446 22.82 12.25 -8.90
C PRO A 446 22.12 11.24 -9.81
N LEU A 447 22.73 10.91 -10.95
CA LEU A 447 22.12 10.02 -11.94
C LEU A 447 21.80 8.66 -11.31
N GLY A 448 20.62 8.12 -11.55
CA GLY A 448 20.21 6.80 -11.05
C GLY A 448 20.11 6.68 -9.53
N ASN A 449 20.08 7.79 -8.78
CA ASN A 449 20.11 7.72 -7.32
C ASN A 449 18.87 7.04 -6.72
N TYR A 450 17.70 7.14 -7.36
CA TYR A 450 16.48 6.42 -6.97
C TYR A 450 16.62 4.89 -6.97
N LEU A 451 17.60 4.33 -7.68
CA LEU A 451 17.84 2.87 -7.67
C LEU A 451 18.37 2.40 -6.31
N ILE A 452 19.10 3.26 -5.61
CA ILE A 452 19.86 2.91 -4.40
C ILE A 452 19.50 3.75 -3.17
N LEU A 453 18.85 4.90 -3.33
CA LEU A 453 18.40 5.72 -2.20
C LEU A 453 17.27 4.98 -1.47
N LYS A 454 17.46 4.72 -0.18
CA LYS A 454 16.50 4.04 0.69
C LYS A 454 16.05 4.94 1.84
N GLY A 455 14.81 4.80 2.27
CA GLY A 455 14.23 5.50 3.42
C GLY A 455 14.25 4.65 4.69
N LEU A 456 13.20 4.81 5.50
CA LEU A 456 12.94 3.93 6.64
C LEU A 456 12.57 2.55 6.12
N ALA A 457 13.21 1.51 6.64
CA ALA A 457 13.08 0.16 6.11
C ALA A 457 12.45 -0.81 7.11
N THR A 458 11.79 -1.84 6.59
CA THR A 458 11.35 -3.01 7.34
C THR A 458 11.53 -4.27 6.49
N THR A 459 11.06 -5.40 6.98
CA THR A 459 11.12 -6.67 6.26
C THR A 459 9.74 -7.30 6.18
N ILE A 460 9.41 -7.94 5.06
CA ILE A 460 8.16 -8.69 4.88
C ILE A 460 8.50 -10.05 4.27
N GLY A 461 8.23 -11.15 4.98
CA GLY A 461 8.71 -12.48 4.57
C GLY A 461 10.24 -12.55 4.51
N GLY A 462 10.92 -11.70 5.27
CA GLY A 462 12.36 -11.49 5.20
C GLY A 462 12.86 -10.72 3.97
N MET A 463 12.00 -10.20 3.10
CA MET A 463 12.42 -9.30 2.01
C MET A 463 12.52 -7.85 2.53
N PRO A 464 13.59 -7.09 2.22
CA PRO A 464 13.68 -5.70 2.65
C PRO A 464 12.71 -4.83 1.84
N VAL A 465 11.97 -3.95 2.51
CA VAL A 465 11.06 -3.00 1.88
C VAL A 465 11.26 -1.60 2.43
N ASP A 466 11.06 -0.60 1.58
CA ASP A 466 11.29 0.82 1.88
C ASP A 466 9.97 1.56 2.09
N ILE A 467 9.74 2.08 3.30
CA ILE A 467 8.56 2.85 3.68
C ILE A 467 8.75 4.36 3.39
N GLY A 468 9.90 4.75 2.85
CA GLY A 468 10.27 6.13 2.57
C GLY A 468 10.70 6.88 3.82
N MET A 469 11.22 8.10 3.62
CA MET A 469 11.63 8.99 4.71
C MET A 469 10.90 10.32 4.51
N PRO A 470 9.84 10.62 5.28
CA PRO A 470 9.10 11.85 5.10
C PRO A 470 10.00 13.07 5.33
N THR A 471 9.91 14.06 4.44
CA THR A 471 10.65 15.31 4.59
C THR A 471 10.29 16.06 5.87
N GLU A 472 9.01 16.02 6.25
CA GLU A 472 8.48 16.75 7.40
C GLU A 472 8.79 16.05 8.73
N LEU A 473 9.33 14.82 8.70
CA LEU A 473 9.61 14.06 9.91
C LEU A 473 10.54 14.87 10.80
N ASP A 474 10.03 15.21 11.98
CA ASP A 474 10.74 15.95 13.00
C ASP A 474 11.35 14.97 14.03
N PRO A 475 12.68 14.81 14.05
CA PRO A 475 13.35 13.95 15.02
C PRO A 475 13.11 14.39 16.47
N GLU A 476 12.91 15.70 16.73
CA GLU A 476 12.62 16.20 18.08
C GLU A 476 11.22 15.76 18.52
N ALA A 477 10.21 15.94 17.67
CA ALA A 477 8.86 15.43 17.94
C ALA A 477 8.86 13.90 18.13
N ALA A 478 9.56 13.14 17.30
CA ALA A 478 9.70 11.69 17.47
C ALA A 478 10.43 11.30 18.78
N SER A 479 11.35 12.14 19.26
CA SER A 479 12.03 11.94 20.55
C SER A 479 11.09 12.14 21.75
N THR A 480 10.08 13.03 21.64
CA THR A 480 9.11 13.27 22.73
C THR A 480 8.24 12.05 23.04
N VAL A 481 8.07 11.15 22.07
CA VAL A 481 7.33 9.89 22.24
C VAL A 481 8.23 8.78 22.83
N ASP A 482 9.51 9.08 23.08
CA ASP A 482 10.51 8.17 23.65
C ASP A 482 10.72 6.90 22.81
N LEU A 483 10.45 6.99 21.50
CA LEU A 483 10.62 5.88 20.55
C LEU A 483 12.01 5.86 19.89
N LEU A 484 12.77 6.95 20.01
CA LEU A 484 14.14 7.08 19.52
C LEU A 484 15.21 6.70 20.57
N ASN A 485 14.79 6.40 21.80
CA ASN A 485 15.64 6.01 22.93
C ASN A 485 15.55 4.51 23.27
N LEU A 486 14.96 3.71 22.37
CA LEU A 486 14.82 2.26 22.53
C LEU A 486 16.17 1.51 22.42
#